data_AF-A0A662PM34-F1
#
_entry.id   AF-A0A662PM34-F1
#
_cell.length_a   1.000
_cell.length_b   1.000
_cell.length_c   1.000
_cell.angle_alpha   90.00
_cell.angle_beta   90.00
_cell.angle_gamma   90.00
#
_symmetry.space_group_name_H-M   'P 1'
#
loop_
_entity.id
_entity.type
_entity.pdbx_description
1 polymer ?
#
loop_
_entity_poly.entity_id
_entity_poly.type
_entity_poly.pdbx_seq_one_letter_code
_entity_poly.pdbx_strand_id
1 'polypeptide(L)'
;MASRSLIKNIDDLIRCRRGKAASLRRTALKAVESGIRSVMPENFMKKLKLRGRRLIVDGQRIDLKQFDEVLVLGAGKAAVNMAKYVERLLSKYISRGFIVVPKGLHEGHGLKKIKAAPST
;
A
#
# COMPACT_ATOMS: atom_id res chain seq x y z
N MET A 1 15.58 7.56 -9.75
CA MET A 1 15.01 8.70 -9.01
C MET A 1 15.31 8.51 -7.53
N ALA A 2 16.09 9.40 -6.92
CA ALA A 2 16.41 9.31 -5.50
C ALA A 2 15.11 9.35 -4.68
N SER A 3 14.90 8.34 -3.85
CA SER A 3 13.70 8.28 -3.03
C SER A 3 13.72 9.42 -2.03
N ARG A 4 12.78 10.36 -2.16
CA ARG A 4 12.59 11.45 -1.20
C ARG A 4 12.41 10.84 0.20
N SER A 5 13.10 11.39 1.20
CA SER A 5 12.97 11.02 2.62
C SER A 5 11.49 11.01 3.01
N LEU A 6 11.02 9.93 3.67
CA LEU A 6 9.68 9.85 4.24
C LEU A 6 9.54 10.75 5.46
N ILE A 7 10.60 10.83 6.27
CA ILE A 7 10.70 11.73 7.40
C ILE A 7 11.08 13.10 6.83
N LYS A 8 10.11 14.02 6.81
CA LYS A 8 10.25 15.31 6.12
C LYS A 8 11.29 16.23 6.74
N ASN A 9 11.49 16.13 8.05
CA ASN A 9 12.43 16.92 8.85
C ASN A 9 13.66 16.09 9.29
N ILE A 10 14.07 15.10 8.48
CA ILE A 10 15.14 14.15 8.87
C ILE A 10 16.46 14.87 9.19
N ASP A 11 16.79 15.91 8.43
CA ASP A 11 18.03 16.67 8.64
C ASP A 11 18.00 17.44 9.95
N ASP A 12 16.87 18.04 10.31
CA ASP A 12 16.70 18.75 11.59
C ASP A 12 16.86 17.79 12.77
N LEU A 13 16.22 16.62 12.68
CA LEU A 13 16.33 15.58 13.71
C LEU A 13 17.79 15.15 13.90
N ILE A 14 18.55 14.97 12.81
CA ILE A 14 19.97 14.60 12.88
C ILE A 14 20.79 15.72 13.54
N ARG A 15 20.55 16.98 13.14
CA ARG A 15 21.26 18.17 13.64
C ARG A 15 21.01 18.47 15.11
N CYS A 16 19.93 17.94 15.71
CA CYS A 16 19.70 18.05 17.15
C CYS A 16 20.83 17.45 18.01
N ARG A 17 21.73 16.62 17.44
CA ARG A 17 22.92 16.10 18.14
C ARG A 17 24.20 16.26 17.34
N ARG A 18 25.34 16.11 18.01
CA ARG A 18 26.69 16.32 17.45
C ARG A 18 27.55 15.05 17.59
N GLY A 19 28.64 15.01 16.82
CA GLY A 19 29.62 13.92 16.86
C GLY A 19 29.00 12.53 16.66
N LYS A 20 29.43 11.55 17.46
CA LYS A 20 28.99 10.16 17.38
C LYS A 20 27.46 10.01 17.53
N ALA A 21 26.84 10.81 18.40
CA ALA A 21 25.39 10.76 18.61
C ALA A 21 24.57 11.20 17.39
N ALA A 22 25.11 12.11 16.56
CA ALA A 22 24.49 12.52 15.30
C ALA A 22 24.50 11.37 14.28
N SER A 23 25.65 10.67 14.18
CA SER A 23 25.81 9.51 13.29
C SER A 23 24.87 8.37 13.68
N LEU A 24 24.81 8.01 14.97
CA LEU A 24 23.89 6.98 15.46
C LEU A 24 22.42 7.34 15.18
N ARG A 25 22.03 8.60 15.36
CA ARG A 25 20.68 9.06 15.04
C ARG A 25 20.38 8.99 13.55
N ARG A 26 21.32 9.33 12.67
CA ARG A 26 21.16 9.16 11.22
C ARG A 26 20.89 7.69 10.89
N THR A 27 21.65 6.76 11.46
CA THR A 27 21.45 5.32 11.25
C THR A 27 20.08 4.86 11.75
N ALA A 28 19.67 5.27 12.96
CA ALA A 28 18.37 4.93 13.51
C ALA A 28 17.21 5.46 12.64
N LEU A 29 17.28 6.72 12.19
CA LEU A 29 16.25 7.32 11.33
C LEU A 29 16.16 6.61 9.97
N LYS A 30 17.29 6.24 9.37
CA LYS A 30 17.29 5.42 8.14
C LYS A 30 16.63 4.05 8.37
N ALA A 31 16.90 3.40 9.49
CA ALA A 31 16.26 2.13 9.83
C ALA A 31 14.73 2.30 9.99
N VAL A 32 14.28 3.38 10.63
CA VAL A 32 12.86 3.74 10.74
C VAL A 32 12.24 3.95 9.35
N GLU A 33 12.90 4.70 8.47
CA GLU A 33 12.40 4.88 7.10
C GLU A 33 12.27 3.56 6.34
N SER A 34 13.27 2.69 6.42
CA SER A 34 13.22 1.36 5.83
C SER A 34 12.04 0.54 6.38
N GLY A 35 11.78 0.63 7.69
CA GLY A 35 10.63 0.02 8.34
C GLY A 35 9.29 0.56 7.83
N ILE A 36 9.15 1.89 7.70
CA ILE A 36 7.92 2.50 7.17
C ILE A 36 7.74 2.12 5.69
N ARG A 37 8.80 2.18 4.88
CA ARG A 37 8.74 1.82 3.45
C ARG A 37 8.29 0.38 3.23
N SER A 38 8.70 -0.56 4.08
CA SER A 38 8.35 -1.97 3.90
C SER A 38 6.85 -2.22 4.03
N VAL A 39 6.15 -1.44 4.84
CA VAL A 39 4.70 -1.55 5.07
C VAL A 39 3.86 -0.62 4.20
N MET A 40 4.49 0.26 3.40
CA MET A 40 3.74 1.08 2.44
C MET A 40 3.06 0.19 1.38
N PRO A 41 1.84 0.53 0.91
CA PRO A 41 1.04 -0.32 0.03
C PRO A 41 1.79 -0.89 -1.18
N GLU A 42 2.63 -0.10 -1.84
CA GLU A 42 3.41 -0.53 -3.00
C GLU A 42 4.43 -1.63 -2.71
N ASN A 43 4.93 -1.72 -1.47
CA ASN A 43 5.87 -2.75 -1.04
C ASN A 43 5.14 -3.92 -0.37
N PHE A 44 4.23 -3.62 0.56
CA PHE A 44 3.46 -4.63 1.27
C PHE A 44 2.64 -5.51 0.32
N MET A 45 2.06 -4.92 -0.73
CA MET A 45 1.19 -5.64 -1.65
C MET A 45 1.94 -6.57 -2.63
N LYS A 46 3.28 -6.52 -2.68
CA LYS A 46 4.10 -7.45 -3.49
C LYS A 46 3.95 -8.92 -3.08
N LYS A 47 3.36 -9.17 -1.91
CA LYS A 47 2.97 -10.52 -1.47
C LYS A 47 1.85 -11.14 -2.31
N LEU A 48 1.03 -10.31 -2.97
CA LEU A 48 0.01 -10.74 -3.93
C LEU A 48 0.67 -10.93 -5.30
N LYS A 49 0.59 -12.14 -5.83
CA LYS A 49 1.08 -12.48 -7.18
C LYS A 49 -0.01 -13.17 -7.97
N LEU A 50 -0.18 -12.79 -9.23
CA LEU A 50 -1.07 -13.48 -10.15
C LEU A 50 -0.25 -14.33 -11.12
N ARG A 51 -0.49 -15.65 -11.15
CA ARG A 51 0.10 -16.57 -12.14
C ARG A 51 -1.01 -17.24 -12.95
N GLY A 52 -1.25 -16.71 -14.15
CA GLY A 52 -2.37 -17.11 -15.00
C GLY A 52 -3.71 -16.78 -14.32
N ARG A 53 -4.42 -17.81 -13.85
CA ARG A 53 -5.67 -17.68 -13.08
C ARG A 53 -5.54 -17.87 -11.58
N ARG A 54 -4.33 -18.20 -11.10
CA ARG A 54 -4.08 -18.47 -9.68
C ARG A 54 -3.55 -17.22 -8.99
N LEU A 55 -4.31 -16.73 -8.01
CA LEU A 55 -3.84 -15.75 -7.04
C LEU A 55 -2.95 -16.48 -6.03
N ILE A 56 -1.78 -15.91 -5.76
CA ILE A 56 -0.85 -16.41 -4.76
C ILE A 56 -0.70 -15.36 -3.68
N VAL A 57 -0.97 -15.74 -2.43
CA VAL A 57 -0.88 -14.88 -1.25
C VAL A 57 -0.15 -15.66 -0.17
N ASP A 58 1.01 -15.18 0.27
CA ASP A 58 1.79 -15.80 1.36
C ASP A 58 1.94 -17.34 1.23
N GLY A 59 2.15 -17.81 -0.01
CA GLY A 59 2.33 -19.22 -0.34
C GLY A 59 1.03 -19.98 -0.67
N GLN A 60 -0.13 -19.48 -0.25
CA GLN A 60 -1.42 -20.05 -0.61
C GLN A 60 -1.76 -19.76 -2.07
N ARG A 61 -2.36 -20.74 -2.75
CA ARG A 61 -2.74 -20.64 -4.16
C ARG A 61 -4.25 -20.80 -4.29
N ILE A 62 -4.90 -19.76 -4.81
CA ILE A 62 -6.35 -19.69 -4.97
C ILE A 62 -6.64 -19.61 -6.47
N ASP A 63 -7.39 -20.57 -7.02
CA ASP A 63 -7.81 -20.53 -8.42
C ASP A 63 -9.06 -19.65 -8.56
N LEU A 64 -8.90 -18.46 -9.15
CA LEU A 64 -9.98 -17.48 -9.24
C LEU A 64 -11.15 -17.93 -10.12
N LYS A 65 -10.97 -18.98 -10.95
CA LYS A 65 -12.07 -19.54 -11.76
C LYS A 65 -12.98 -20.50 -10.99
N GLN A 66 -12.64 -20.84 -9.74
CA GLN A 66 -13.52 -21.65 -8.88
C GLN A 66 -14.65 -20.83 -8.25
N PHE A 67 -14.64 -19.50 -8.44
CA PHE A 67 -15.62 -18.59 -7.87
C PHE A 67 -16.44 -17.96 -8.98
N ASP A 68 -17.75 -17.84 -8.75
CA ASP A 68 -18.65 -17.12 -9.66
C ASP A 68 -18.32 -15.62 -9.69
N GLU A 69 -17.92 -15.07 -8.54
CA GLU A 69 -17.57 -13.66 -8.40
C GLU A 69 -16.32 -13.42 -7.56
N VAL A 70 -15.52 -12.43 -7.97
CA VAL A 70 -14.40 -11.92 -7.16
C VAL A 70 -14.72 -10.50 -6.73
N LEU A 71 -14.93 -10.33 -5.44
CA LEU A 71 -15.27 -9.05 -4.82
C LEU A 71 -14.05 -8.44 -4.13
N VAL A 72 -13.85 -7.12 -4.29
CA VAL A 72 -12.82 -6.38 -3.55
C VAL A 72 -13.50 -5.48 -2.53
N LEU A 73 -13.34 -5.81 -1.26
CA LEU A 73 -13.86 -5.03 -0.14
C LEU A 73 -12.70 -4.49 0.69
N GLY A 74 -12.82 -3.26 1.20
CA GLY A 74 -11.79 -2.68 2.05
C GLY A 74 -12.24 -1.44 2.78
N ALA A 75 -11.53 -1.09 3.85
CA ALA A 75 -11.77 0.14 4.59
C ALA A 75 -10.47 0.70 5.14
N GLY A 76 -10.42 2.02 5.31
CA GLY A 76 -9.34 2.73 5.98
C GLY A 76 -8.51 3.64 5.08
N LYS A 77 -7.59 4.38 5.70
CA LYS A 77 -6.80 5.46 5.06
C LYS A 77 -6.01 4.99 3.84
N ALA A 78 -5.50 3.76 3.86
CA ALA A 78 -4.70 3.20 2.79
C ALA A 78 -5.52 2.46 1.72
N ALA A 79 -6.84 2.30 1.91
CA ALA A 79 -7.64 1.41 1.07
C ALA A 79 -7.66 1.84 -0.40
N VAL A 80 -7.59 3.14 -0.70
CA VAL A 80 -7.45 3.63 -2.10
C VAL A 80 -6.20 3.05 -2.76
N ASN A 81 -5.04 3.19 -2.12
CA ASN A 81 -3.76 2.76 -2.70
C ASN A 81 -3.66 1.23 -2.79
N MET A 82 -4.20 0.53 -1.80
CA MET A 82 -4.29 -0.93 -1.83
C MET A 82 -5.25 -1.41 -2.93
N ALA A 83 -6.43 -0.80 -3.05
CA ALA A 83 -7.40 -1.11 -4.10
C ALA A 83 -6.83 -0.87 -5.50
N LYS A 84 -6.08 0.23 -5.70
CA LYS A 84 -5.38 0.48 -6.97
C LYS A 84 -4.42 -0.63 -7.34
N TYR A 85 -3.68 -1.14 -6.35
CA TYR A 85 -2.78 -2.26 -6.56
C TYR A 85 -3.54 -3.54 -6.94
N VAL A 86 -4.60 -3.87 -6.19
CA VAL A 86 -5.44 -5.06 -6.43
C VAL A 86 -6.11 -4.98 -7.80
N GLU A 87 -6.70 -3.85 -8.15
CA GLU A 87 -7.39 -3.66 -9.43
C GLU A 87 -6.42 -3.79 -10.61
N ARG A 88 -5.23 -3.19 -10.51
CA ARG A 88 -4.19 -3.37 -11.53
C ARG A 88 -3.78 -4.83 -11.68
N LEU A 89 -3.62 -5.57 -10.57
CA LEU A 89 -3.17 -6.95 -10.60
C LEU A 89 -4.26 -7.91 -11.09
N LEU A 90 -5.51 -7.71 -10.66
CA LEU A 90 -6.62 -8.66 -10.82
C LEU A 90 -7.75 -8.15 -11.72
N SER A 91 -7.51 -7.08 -12.50
CA SER A 91 -8.54 -6.42 -13.32
C SER A 91 -9.44 -7.40 -14.09
N LYS A 92 -8.87 -8.46 -14.69
CA LYS A 92 -9.63 -9.46 -15.45
C LYS A 92 -10.63 -10.28 -14.61
N TYR A 93 -10.34 -10.46 -13.33
CA TYR A 93 -11.11 -11.34 -12.44
C TYR A 93 -12.07 -10.59 -11.53
N ILE A 94 -11.81 -9.32 -11.19
CA ILE A 94 -12.69 -8.54 -10.31
C ILE A 94 -14.05 -8.33 -10.98
N SER A 95 -15.11 -8.77 -10.30
CA SER A 95 -16.50 -8.53 -10.68
C SER A 95 -16.93 -7.13 -10.29
N ARG A 96 -16.75 -6.78 -9.01
CA ARG A 96 -17.02 -5.45 -8.44
C ARG A 96 -16.26 -5.25 -7.13
N GLY A 97 -16.23 -4.02 -6.63
CA GLY A 97 -15.68 -3.75 -5.31
C GLY A 97 -16.21 -2.48 -4.68
N PHE A 98 -15.96 -2.36 -3.38
CA PHE A 98 -16.34 -1.22 -2.58
C PHE A 98 -15.31 -0.96 -1.49
N ILE A 99 -14.91 0.31 -1.34
CA ILE A 99 -14.03 0.74 -0.26
C ILE A 99 -14.61 1.90 0.53
N VAL A 100 -14.34 1.94 1.83
CA VAL A 100 -14.68 3.07 2.71
C VAL A 100 -13.40 3.79 3.14
N VAL A 101 -13.28 5.08 2.83
CA VAL A 101 -12.04 5.85 2.98
C VAL A 101 -12.32 7.22 3.61
N PRO A 102 -11.35 7.84 4.31
CA PRO A 102 -11.51 9.19 4.83
C PRO A 102 -12.03 10.20 3.80
N LYS A 103 -12.77 11.21 4.27
CA LYS A 103 -13.17 12.36 3.45
C LYS A 103 -11.95 12.95 2.72
N GLY A 104 -12.14 13.29 1.45
CA GLY A 104 -11.09 13.75 0.54
C GLY A 104 -10.28 12.64 -0.15
N LEU A 105 -10.42 11.37 0.24
CA LEU A 105 -9.76 10.24 -0.45
C LEU A 105 -10.71 9.42 -1.34
N HIS A 106 -12.03 9.66 -1.27
CA HIS A 106 -13.04 8.90 -2.03
C HIS A 106 -13.22 9.42 -3.47
N GLU A 107 -12.64 10.57 -3.82
CA GLU A 107 -12.74 11.16 -5.15
C GLU A 107 -11.39 11.10 -5.88
N GLY A 108 -11.39 11.26 -7.20
CA GLY A 108 -10.16 11.35 -8.01
C GLY A 108 -9.25 10.12 -7.94
N HIS A 109 -9.76 8.98 -7.46
CA HIS A 109 -8.94 7.80 -7.21
C HIS A 109 -8.65 6.97 -8.47
N GLY A 110 -9.35 7.15 -9.59
CA GLY A 110 -9.07 6.44 -10.85
C GLY A 110 -9.34 4.93 -10.86
N LEU A 111 -9.86 4.34 -9.78
CA LEU A 111 -10.43 2.98 -9.76
C LEU A 111 -11.62 2.87 -10.73
N LYS A 112 -11.75 1.72 -11.40
CA LYS A 112 -12.78 1.48 -12.44
C LYS A 112 -13.87 0.51 -12.00
N LYS A 113 -13.50 -0.57 -11.33
CA LYS A 113 -14.38 -1.66 -10.87
C LYS A 113 -14.68 -1.57 -9.37
N ILE A 114 -13.91 -0.76 -8.63
CA ILE A 114 -14.03 -0.59 -7.18
C ILE A 114 -14.57 0.82 -6.91
N LYS A 115 -15.76 0.91 -6.30
CA LYS A 115 -16.36 2.17 -5.85
C LYS A 115 -15.77 2.59 -4.50
N ALA A 116 -15.71 3.89 -4.23
CA ALA A 116 -15.31 4.41 -2.93
C ALA A 116 -16.42 5.25 -2.30
N ALA A 117 -16.56 5.15 -0.98
CA ALA A 117 -17.41 6.02 -0.17
C ALA A 117 -16.61 6.70 0.94
N PRO A 118 -16.98 7.93 1.34
CA PRO A 118 -16.38 8.58 2.49
C PRO A 118 -16.74 7.85 3.78
N SER A 119 -15.80 7.76 4.71
CA SER A 119 -16.09 7.50 6.12
C SER A 119 -16.75 8.75 6.73
N THR A 120 -17.59 8.52 7.74
CA THR A 120 -18.36 9.54 8.47
C THR A 120 -17.53 10.75 8.86
#